data_AF-A0A7C9RE81-F1
#
_entry.id   AF-A0A7C9RE81-F1
#
_cell.length_a   1.000
_cell.length_b   1.000
_cell.length_c   1.000
_cell.angle_alpha   90.00
_cell.angle_beta   90.00
_cell.angle_gamma   90.00
#
_symmetry.space_group_name_H-M   'P 1'
#
loop_
_entity.id
_entity.type
_entity.pdbx_description
1 polymer ?
#
loop_
_entity_poly.entity_id
_entity_poly.type
_entity_poly.pdbx_seq_one_letter_code
_entity_poly.pdbx_strand_id
1 'polypeptide(L)' 'LDEIKAYHREGHFPPGSMGPKVDAAIRFLEGGGKRAIISHLDHAMPALRGETGTHIVRNP' A
#
# COMPACT_ATOMS: atom_id res chain seq x y z
N LEU A 1 1.74 10.44 -1.29
CA LEU A 1 2.29 9.37 -0.41
C LEU A 1 2.30 9.79 1.06
N ASP A 2 2.02 11.05 1.36
CA ASP A 2 2.24 11.59 2.71
C ASP A 2 1.34 10.96 3.76
N GLU A 3 0.09 10.66 3.40
CA GLU A 3 -0.88 9.99 4.27
C GLU A 3 -0.39 8.61 4.76
N ILE A 4 -0.07 7.68 3.85
CA ILE A 4 0.37 6.33 4.24
C ILE A 4 1.67 6.37 5.04
N LYS A 5 2.57 7.31 4.73
CA LYS A 5 3.80 7.55 5.50
C LYS A 5 3.52 8.09 6.89
N ALA A 6 2.54 8.97 7.05
CA ALA A 6 2.13 9.49 8.35
C ALA A 6 1.61 8.35 9.24
N TYR A 7 0.65 7.57 8.76
CA TYR A 7 0.13 6.39 9.47
C TYR A 7 1.23 5.38 9.81
N HIS A 8 2.20 5.19 8.90
CA HIS A 8 3.35 4.32 9.17
C HIS A 8 4.22 4.83 10.31
N ARG A 9 4.56 6.12 10.34
CA ARG A 9 5.34 6.73 11.44
C ARG A 9 4.58 6.75 12.76
N GLU A 10 3.27 6.89 12.71
CA GLU A 10 2.38 6.83 13.87
C GLU A 10 2.19 5.41 14.41
N GLY A 11 2.76 4.39 13.75
CA GLY A 11 2.77 3.02 14.24
C GLY A 11 1.48 2.24 14.01
N HIS A 12 0.62 2.69 13.08
CA HIS A 12 -0.65 2.01 12.76
C HIS A 12 -0.45 0.60 12.18
N PHE A 13 0.74 0.29 11.65
CA PHE A 13 1.03 -0.96 10.96
C PHE A 13 2.02 -1.82 11.77
N PRO A 14 1.60 -2.98 12.30
CA PRO A 14 2.47 -3.83 13.10
C PRO A 14 3.72 -4.31 12.33
N PRO A 15 4.92 -4.26 12.94
CA PRO A 15 6.18 -4.56 12.25
C PRO A 15 6.34 -6.03 11.84
N GLY A 16 5.58 -6.95 12.44
CA GLY A 16 5.60 -8.38 12.11
C GLY A 16 4.69 -8.77 10.94
N SER A 17 3.88 -7.86 10.39
CA SER A 17 2.89 -8.20 9.38
C SER A 17 2.66 -7.10 8.35
N MET A 18 1.91 -6.06 8.71
CA MET A 18 1.49 -5.03 7.77
C MET A 18 2.58 -3.97 7.53
N GLY A 19 3.39 -3.65 8.54
CA GLY A 19 4.49 -2.68 8.44
C GLY A 19 5.41 -2.93 7.24
N PRO A 20 5.99 -4.14 7.11
CA PRO A 20 6.85 -4.48 5.96
C PRO A 20 6.14 -4.40 4.60
N LYS A 21 4.81 -4.61 4.55
CA LYS A 21 4.03 -4.51 3.30
C LYS A 21 3.86 -3.04 2.89
N VAL A 22 3.59 -2.19 3.86
CA VAL A 22 3.48 -0.73 3.67
C VAL A 22 4.84 -0.15 3.29
N ASP A 23 5.92 -0.54 3.97
CA ASP A 23 7.29 -0.14 3.61
C ASP A 23 7.65 -0.49 2.16
N ALA A 24 7.36 -1.73 1.75
CA ALA A 24 7.62 -2.17 0.38
C ALA A 24 6.80 -1.37 -0.65
N ALA A 25 5.52 -1.10 -0.35
CA ALA A 25 4.66 -0.29 -1.22
C ALA A 25 5.16 1.15 -1.35
N ILE A 26 5.58 1.77 -0.23
CA ILE A 26 6.17 3.12 -0.22
C ILE A 26 7.43 3.13 -1.09
N ARG A 27 8.36 2.20 -0.85
CA ARG A 27 9.63 2.11 -1.62
C ARG A 27 9.40 1.92 -3.11
N PHE A 28 8.46 1.06 -3.51
CA PHE A 28 8.11 0.85 -4.91
C PHE A 28 7.57 2.13 -5.57
N LEU A 29 6.67 2.84 -4.89
CA LEU A 29 6.09 4.08 -5.40
C LEU A 29 7.13 5.20 -5.45
N GLU A 30 8.01 5.29 -4.44
CA GLU A 30 9.15 6.21 -4.41
C GLU A 30 10.11 5.99 -5.58
N GLY A 31 10.36 4.73 -5.95
CA GLY A 31 11.17 4.34 -7.10
C GLY A 31 10.53 4.59 -8.48
N GLY A 32 9.36 5.24 -8.55
CA GLY A 32 8.68 5.57 -9.81
C GLY A 32 7.54 4.61 -10.18
N GLY A 33 7.20 3.65 -9.31
CA GLY A 33 5.98 2.86 -9.45
C GLY A 33 4.72 3.73 -9.49
N LYS A 34 3.72 3.31 -10.27
CA LYS A 34 2.49 4.11 -10.48
C LYS A 34 1.42 3.85 -9.42
N ARG A 35 1.25 2.60 -9.01
CA ARG A 35 0.21 2.14 -8.07
C ARG A 35 0.69 0.87 -7.36
N ALA A 36 0.51 0.81 -6.05
CA ALA A 36 0.72 -0.41 -5.25
C ALA A 36 -0.62 -0.85 -4.65
N ILE A 37 -0.84 -2.17 -4.57
CA ILE A 37 -2.10 -2.74 -4.06
C ILE A 37 -1.75 -3.76 -2.99
N ILE A 38 -2.41 -3.65 -1.84
CA ILE A 38 -2.39 -4.66 -0.77
C ILE A 38 -3.80 -5.25 -0.67
N SER A 39 -3.94 -6.55 -0.91
CA SER A 39 -5.24 -7.24 -0.91
C SER A 39 -5.09 -8.70 -0.48
N HIS A 40 -6.21 -9.34 -0.14
CA HIS A 40 -6.31 -10.79 -0.05
C HIS A 40 -6.17 -11.44 -1.42
N LEU A 41 -5.56 -12.64 -1.45
CA LEU A 41 -5.27 -13.39 -2.67
C LEU A 41 -6.55 -13.75 -3.44
N ASP A 42 -7.59 -14.20 -2.73
CA ASP A 42 -8.89 -14.57 -3.33
C ASP A 42 -9.61 -13.39 -4.00
N HIS A 43 -9.17 -12.16 -3.69
CA HIS A 43 -9.69 -10.92 -4.29
C HIS A 43 -8.68 -10.25 -5.23
N ALA A 44 -7.67 -10.96 -5.74
CA ALA A 44 -6.66 -10.37 -6.60
C ALA A 44 -7.26 -9.70 -7.85
N MET A 45 -8.22 -10.36 -8.53
CA MET A 45 -8.85 -9.80 -9.74
C MET A 45 -9.74 -8.58 -9.44
N PRO A 46 -10.68 -8.61 -8.47
CA PRO A 46 -11.39 -7.42 -8.01
C PRO A 46 -10.47 -6.28 -7.57
N ALA A 47 -9.39 -6.60 -6.85
CA ALA A 47 -8.43 -5.59 -6.40
C ALA A 47 -7.71 -4.93 -7.58
N LEU A 48 -7.28 -5.69 -8.59
CA LEU A 48 -6.66 -5.12 -9.79
C LEU A 48 -7.59 -4.16 -10.55
N ARG A 49 -8.90 -4.46 -10.55
CA ARG A 49 -9.94 -3.60 -11.15
C ARG A 49 -10.29 -2.37 -10.31
N GLY A 50 -9.79 -2.26 -9.07
CA GLY A 50 -10.07 -1.13 -8.19
C GLY A 50 -11.34 -1.27 -7.35
N GLU A 51 -11.92 -2.47 -7.29
CA GLU A 51 -13.17 -2.74 -6.57
C GLU A 51 -12.93 -3.05 -5.09
N THR A 52 -11.76 -3.59 -4.76
CA THR A 52 -11.39 -4.02 -3.41
C THR A 52 -9.91 -3.75 -3.10
N GLY A 53 -9.52 -4.00 -1.84
CA GLY A 53 -8.13 -3.88 -1.38
C GLY A 53 -7.71 -2.43 -1.11
N THR A 54 -6.50 -2.27 -0.59
CA THR A 54 -5.91 -0.96 -0.32
C THR A 54 -5.06 -0.53 -1.51
N HIS A 55 -5.45 0.57 -2.14
CA HIS A 55 -4.76 1.16 -3.29
C HIS A 55 -3.93 2.33 -2.84
N ILE A 56 -2.61 2.22 -2.95
CA ILE A 56 -1.68 3.29 -2.62
C ILE A 56 -1.21 3.92 -3.92
N VAL A 57 -1.50 5.20 -4.08
CA VAL A 57 -1.16 6.01 -5.26
C VAL A 57 -0.43 7.29 -4.84
N ARG A 58 0.32 7.87 -5.77
CA ARG A 58 0.78 9.25 -5.63
C ARG A 58 -0.41 10.15 -5.93
N ASN A 59 -0.68 11.13 -5.07
CA ASN A 59 -1.50 12.25 -5.49
C ASN A 59 -0.78 12.96 -6.65
N PRO A 60 -1.52 13.46 -7.65
CA PRO A 60 -0.96 14.34 -8.66
C PRO A 60 -0.35 15.61 -8.03
#